data_AF-A0A814H9A8-F1
#
_entry.id   AF-A0A814H9A8-F1
#
_cell.length_a   1.000
_cell.length_b   1.000
_cell.length_c   1.000
_cell.angle_alpha   90.00
_cell.angle_beta   90.00
_cell.angle_gamma   90.00
#
_symmetry.space_group_name_H-M   'P 1'
#
loop_
_entity.id
_entity.type
_entity.pdbx_description
1 polymer ?
#
loop_
_entity_poly.entity_id
_entity_poly.type
_entity_poly.pdbx_seq_one_letter_code
_entity_poly.pdbx_strand_id
1 'polypeptide(L)'
;MADNNSLIYIKLDDVKKARLRLPHATTTVYQLREELVQHHGISTNVYFLDADDYPINLKNEQSILINELLVEQNVVRLKTHENIQVPKKQPNVARERNDLNYLSANTQSITTSFQQPIIPGSIPVHSTVKPILANSLDLNEWKTVFDNCGLLCGIRMDGKEPVRAMKPFLKFKESNNSMPLIQVYDDSHICSYMRNKRMASSYVSNNYFDGKLEFSSPWLGIGIDMTYLKKNTTTREQRTMYSTCVFNYPRVAIQLNLEYLEPTQSFIDDIDRIIRNTPTKNDLKKVFSTYGHVYPKRVVLGGHLYSTEKHSINANVNEEEL
;
A
#
# COMPACT_ATOMS: atom_id res chain seq x y z
N MET A 1 13.31 -27.18 -24.23
CA MET A 1 12.83 -25.97 -23.53
C MET A 1 11.32 -26.04 -23.59
N ALA A 2 10.66 -26.32 -22.46
CA ALA A 2 9.20 -26.40 -22.41
C ALA A 2 8.65 -24.96 -22.33
N ASP A 3 7.76 -24.60 -23.24
CA ASP A 3 7.03 -23.34 -23.20
C ASP A 3 6.28 -23.24 -21.85
N ASN A 4 6.68 -22.26 -21.04
CA ASN A 4 5.96 -21.88 -19.84
C ASN A 4 4.65 -21.19 -20.26
N ASN A 5 3.65 -21.99 -20.64
CA ASN A 5 2.28 -21.54 -20.81
C ASN A 5 1.75 -21.06 -19.45
N SER A 6 1.76 -19.75 -19.25
CA SER A 6 1.19 -19.10 -18.07
C SER A 6 -0.33 -19.31 -18.06
N LEU A 7 -0.80 -20.07 -17.07
CA LEU A 7 -2.23 -20.28 -16.86
C LEU A 7 -2.84 -19.02 -16.25
N ILE A 8 -3.88 -18.47 -16.88
CA ILE A 8 -4.60 -17.29 -16.40
C ILE A 8 -6.01 -17.70 -15.95
N TYR A 9 -6.44 -17.12 -14.85
CA TYR A 9 -7.76 -17.35 -14.26
C TYR A 9 -8.66 -16.17 -14.56
N ILE A 10 -9.88 -16.45 -14.97
CA ILE A 10 -10.86 -15.44 -15.34
C ILE A 10 -11.97 -15.50 -14.31
N LYS A 11 -12.19 -14.40 -13.59
CA LYS A 11 -13.19 -14.30 -12.53
C LYS A 11 -14.31 -13.36 -12.97
N LEU A 12 -15.49 -13.91 -13.25
CA LEU A 12 -16.68 -13.16 -13.69
C LEU A 12 -17.66 -12.97 -12.52
N ASP A 13 -18.03 -11.71 -12.25
CA ASP A 13 -19.01 -11.29 -11.23
C ASP A 13 -18.78 -11.91 -9.84
N ASP A 14 -17.53 -12.16 -9.48
CA ASP A 14 -17.14 -12.86 -8.24
C ASP A 14 -17.61 -14.31 -8.06
N VAL A 15 -18.43 -14.84 -8.96
CA VAL A 15 -19.04 -16.17 -8.82
C VAL A 15 -18.37 -17.24 -9.68
N LYS A 16 -17.97 -16.91 -10.91
CA LYS A 16 -17.49 -17.92 -11.87
C LYS A 16 -16.00 -17.77 -12.15
N LYS A 17 -15.26 -18.88 -11.98
CA LYS A 17 -13.84 -18.97 -12.36
C LYS A 17 -13.70 -19.85 -13.60
N ALA A 18 -13.25 -19.28 -14.71
CA ALA A 18 -12.81 -20.03 -15.89
C ALA A 18 -11.27 -20.08 -15.91
N ARG A 19 -10.72 -21.19 -16.40
CA ARG A 19 -9.27 -21.34 -16.62
C ARG A 19 -9.00 -21.19 -18.10
N LEU A 20 -8.17 -20.22 -18.45
CA LEU A 20 -7.71 -20.03 -19.82
C LEU A 20 -6.23 -20.37 -19.91
N ARG A 21 -5.85 -21.09 -20.96
CA ARG A 21 -4.45 -21.19 -21.38
C ARG A 21 -4.26 -20.19 -22.50
N LEU A 22 -3.62 -19.07 -22.17
CA LEU A 22 -3.31 -18.08 -23.19
C LEU A 22 -2.06 -18.51 -23.95
N PRO A 23 -2.06 -18.43 -25.30
CA PRO A 23 -0.93 -18.87 -26.10
C PRO A 23 0.36 -18.12 -25.79
N HIS A 24 0.30 -16.82 -25.44
CA HIS A 24 1.50 -15.97 -25.29
C HIS A 24 1.33 -14.84 -24.25
N ALA A 25 2.45 -14.35 -23.72
CA ALA A 25 2.52 -13.29 -22.71
C ALA A 25 2.29 -11.86 -23.26
N THR A 26 2.01 -11.72 -24.55
CA THR A 26 1.90 -10.42 -25.26
C THR A 26 0.48 -10.10 -25.73
N THR A 27 -0.51 -10.86 -25.30
CA THR A 27 -1.90 -10.68 -25.72
C THR A 27 -2.49 -9.40 -25.10
N THR A 28 -3.18 -8.59 -25.90
CA THR A 28 -3.88 -7.38 -25.44
C THR A 28 -5.24 -7.74 -24.82
N VAL A 29 -5.84 -6.83 -24.05
CA VAL A 29 -7.18 -7.02 -23.48
C VAL A 29 -8.22 -7.24 -24.59
N TYR A 30 -8.08 -6.56 -25.72
CA TYR A 30 -8.95 -6.73 -26.87
C TYR A 30 -8.87 -8.14 -27.47
N GLN A 31 -7.65 -8.68 -27.62
CA GLN A 31 -7.47 -10.04 -28.13
C GLN A 31 -8.02 -11.09 -27.15
N LEU A 32 -7.83 -10.88 -25.83
CA LEU A 32 -8.44 -11.73 -24.82
C LEU A 32 -9.97 -11.70 -24.90
N ARG A 33 -10.58 -10.53 -25.14
CA ARG A 33 -12.02 -10.41 -25.33
C ARG A 33 -12.50 -11.25 -26.51
N GLU A 34 -11.86 -11.12 -27.66
CA GLU A 34 -12.20 -11.90 -28.86
C GLU A 34 -12.14 -13.40 -28.58
N GLU A 35 -11.09 -13.88 -27.90
CA GLU A 35 -10.95 -15.28 -27.52
C GLU A 35 -12.08 -15.76 -26.59
N LEU A 36 -12.45 -14.94 -25.60
CA LEU A 36 -13.53 -15.26 -24.66
C LEU A 36 -14.91 -15.29 -25.30
N VAL A 37 -15.16 -14.40 -26.27
CA VAL A 37 -16.41 -14.38 -27.04
C VAL A 37 -16.48 -15.60 -27.95
N GLN A 38 -15.40 -15.88 -28.69
CA GLN A 38 -15.36 -16.95 -29.69
C GLN A 38 -15.36 -18.34 -29.08
N HIS A 39 -14.62 -18.57 -28.00
CA HIS A 39 -14.40 -19.93 -27.46
C HIS A 39 -15.12 -20.21 -26.13
N HIS A 40 -15.48 -19.17 -25.38
CA HIS A 40 -16.05 -19.33 -24.04
C HIS A 40 -17.48 -18.80 -23.90
N GLY A 41 -18.07 -18.29 -24.98
CA GLY A 41 -19.45 -17.80 -24.99
C GLY A 41 -19.69 -16.65 -24.00
N ILE A 42 -18.63 -15.91 -23.64
CA ILE A 42 -18.76 -14.75 -22.76
C ILE A 42 -19.44 -13.64 -23.57
N SER A 43 -20.47 -13.02 -22.98
CA SER A 43 -21.19 -11.92 -23.62
C SER A 43 -20.26 -10.74 -23.91
N THR A 44 -20.47 -10.05 -25.04
CA THR A 44 -19.77 -8.80 -25.38
C THR A 44 -20.03 -7.69 -24.36
N ASN A 45 -21.08 -7.82 -23.53
CA ASN A 45 -21.52 -6.84 -22.53
C ASN A 45 -20.80 -6.98 -21.18
N VAL A 46 -19.59 -7.53 -21.16
CA VAL A 46 -18.71 -7.59 -19.98
C VAL A 46 -17.61 -6.54 -20.06
N TYR A 47 -17.16 -6.05 -18.91
CA TYR A 47 -15.99 -5.17 -18.82
C TYR A 47 -14.86 -5.87 -18.09
N PHE A 48 -13.64 -5.66 -18.58
CA PHE A 48 -12.44 -5.95 -17.80
C PHE A 48 -12.27 -4.90 -16.72
N LEU A 49 -11.82 -5.35 -15.55
CA LEU A 49 -11.47 -4.47 -14.45
C LEU A 49 -9.97 -4.35 -14.32
N ASP A 50 -9.48 -3.15 -13.98
CA ASP A 50 -8.08 -2.94 -13.60
C ASP A 50 -7.78 -3.44 -12.18
N ALA A 51 -6.55 -3.16 -11.70
CA ALA A 51 -6.13 -3.52 -10.35
C ALA A 51 -7.00 -2.88 -9.25
N ASP A 52 -7.63 -1.75 -9.55
CA ASP A 52 -8.44 -0.94 -8.63
C ASP A 52 -9.96 -1.17 -8.81
N ASP A 53 -10.35 -2.23 -9.53
CA ASP A 53 -11.74 -2.61 -9.83
C ASP A 53 -12.52 -1.60 -10.71
N TYR A 54 -11.83 -0.74 -11.48
CA TYR A 54 -12.49 0.15 -12.43
C TYR A 54 -12.65 -0.49 -13.82
N PRO A 55 -13.82 -0.29 -14.48
CA PRO A 55 -14.06 -0.83 -15.80
C PRO A 55 -13.19 -0.14 -16.85
N ILE A 56 -12.48 -0.93 -17.63
CA ILE A 56 -11.65 -0.47 -18.74
C ILE A 56 -12.55 -0.04 -19.91
N ASN A 57 -12.24 1.10 -20.51
CA ASN A 57 -12.94 1.57 -21.68
C ASN A 57 -12.60 0.68 -22.89
N LEU A 58 -13.62 0.19 -23.61
CA LEU A 58 -13.47 -0.62 -24.83
C LEU A 58 -12.47 -0.02 -25.83
N LYS A 59 -12.41 1.31 -25.97
CA LYS A 59 -11.49 1.99 -26.89
C LYS A 59 -10.01 1.83 -26.51
N ASN A 60 -9.72 1.52 -25.25
CA ASN A 60 -8.36 1.39 -24.73
C ASN A 60 -7.90 -0.08 -24.67
N GLU A 61 -8.77 -1.06 -24.94
CA GLU A 61 -8.43 -2.47 -24.79
C GLU A 61 -7.35 -2.95 -25.77
N GLN A 62 -7.17 -2.25 -26.89
CA GLN A 62 -6.12 -2.55 -27.87
C GLN A 62 -4.73 -2.13 -27.39
N SER A 63 -4.63 -1.17 -26.47
CA SER A 63 -3.36 -0.63 -25.98
C SER A 63 -2.92 -1.22 -24.64
N ILE A 64 -3.80 -1.94 -23.95
CA ILE A 64 -3.52 -2.49 -22.61
C ILE A 64 -3.11 -3.96 -22.75
N LEU A 65 -1.98 -4.32 -22.14
CA LEU A 65 -1.53 -5.71 -22.09
C LEU A 65 -2.22 -6.46 -20.94
N ILE A 66 -2.49 -7.75 -21.11
CA ILE A 66 -3.12 -8.56 -20.04
C ILE A 66 -2.31 -8.54 -18.75
N ASN A 67 -0.98 -8.48 -18.83
CA ASN A 67 -0.09 -8.45 -17.66
C ASN A 67 -0.32 -7.24 -16.75
N GLU A 68 -0.88 -6.15 -17.29
CA GLU A 68 -1.25 -4.96 -16.51
C GLU A 68 -2.55 -5.18 -15.73
N LEU A 69 -3.36 -6.18 -16.10
CA LEU A 69 -4.62 -6.52 -15.44
C LEU A 69 -4.50 -7.70 -14.48
N LEU A 70 -3.36 -8.39 -14.47
CA LEU A 70 -3.15 -9.53 -13.59
C LEU A 70 -3.07 -9.03 -12.14
N VAL A 71 -4.09 -9.35 -11.37
CA VAL A 71 -4.04 -9.23 -9.91
C VAL A 71 -3.45 -10.51 -9.31
N GLU A 72 -3.34 -10.56 -7.98
CA GLU A 72 -2.79 -11.70 -7.24
C GLU A 72 -3.25 -13.05 -7.82
N GLN A 73 -2.29 -13.95 -8.10
CA GLN A 73 -2.50 -15.29 -8.65
C GLN A 73 -2.87 -15.38 -10.15
N ASN A 74 -2.43 -14.44 -10.98
CA ASN A 74 -2.70 -14.43 -12.44
C ASN A 74 -4.21 -14.42 -12.75
N VAL A 75 -4.97 -13.61 -12.01
CA VAL A 75 -6.42 -13.50 -12.18
C VAL A 75 -6.74 -12.23 -12.97
N VAL A 76 -7.60 -12.35 -13.98
CA VAL A 76 -8.25 -11.24 -14.68
C VAL A 76 -9.71 -11.18 -14.21
N ARG A 77 -10.17 -9.99 -13.80
CA ARG A 77 -11.53 -9.78 -13.29
C ARG A 77 -12.43 -9.21 -14.37
N LEU A 78 -13.63 -9.76 -14.50
CA LEU A 78 -14.67 -9.29 -15.41
C LEU A 78 -15.98 -9.04 -14.65
N LYS A 79 -16.74 -8.06 -15.13
CA LYS A 79 -18.06 -7.72 -14.58
C LYS A 79 -19.10 -7.55 -15.67
N THR A 80 -20.30 -8.09 -15.48
CA THR A 80 -21.43 -7.88 -16.39
C THR A 80 -22.09 -6.53 -16.15
N HIS A 81 -22.67 -5.96 -17.21
CA HIS A 81 -23.43 -4.71 -17.16
C HIS A 81 -24.54 -4.68 -16.10
N GLU A 82 -25.17 -5.81 -15.82
CA GLU A 82 -26.31 -5.92 -14.89
C GLU A 82 -25.88 -5.74 -13.42
N ASN A 83 -24.62 -6.00 -13.11
CA ASN A 83 -24.07 -5.91 -11.75
C ASN A 83 -23.26 -4.64 -11.49
N ILE A 84 -23.22 -3.70 -12.45
CA ILE A 84 -22.49 -2.44 -12.23
C ILE A 84 -23.38 -1.50 -11.42
N GLN A 85 -23.28 -1.60 -10.09
CA GLN A 85 -23.42 -0.39 -9.27
C GLN A 85 -22.24 0.51 -9.60
N VAL A 86 -22.36 1.26 -10.73
CA VAL A 86 -21.39 2.27 -11.11
C VAL A 86 -21.33 3.22 -9.92
N PRO A 87 -20.17 3.43 -9.26
CA PRO A 87 -20.05 4.48 -8.26
C PRO A 87 -20.57 5.77 -8.91
N LYS A 88 -21.69 6.31 -8.42
CA LYS A 88 -22.46 7.36 -9.12
C LYS A 88 -21.52 8.49 -9.57
N LYS A 89 -21.34 8.58 -10.90
CA LYS A 89 -20.60 9.66 -11.55
C LYS A 89 -21.54 10.87 -11.63
N GLN A 90 -21.23 11.94 -10.91
CA GLN A 90 -21.95 13.21 -11.01
C GLN A 90 -21.79 13.82 -12.42
N PRO A 91 -22.78 14.63 -12.88
CA PRO A 91 -22.88 15.07 -14.26
C PRO A 91 -21.65 15.88 -14.73
N ASN A 92 -21.20 15.58 -15.96
CA ASN A 92 -20.11 16.29 -16.65
C ASN A 92 -20.53 17.72 -16.97
N VAL A 93 -19.83 18.70 -16.38
CA VAL A 93 -19.56 19.98 -17.04
C VAL A 93 -18.45 19.72 -18.08
N ALA A 94 -18.52 20.40 -19.22
CA ALA A 94 -17.62 20.23 -20.35
C ALA A 94 -16.14 20.18 -19.92
N ARG A 95 -15.44 19.13 -20.35
CA ARG A 95 -14.01 18.92 -20.10
C ARG A 95 -13.23 19.66 -21.18
N GLU A 96 -12.60 20.77 -20.80
CA GLU A 96 -11.29 21.07 -21.36
C GLU A 96 -10.28 20.09 -20.77
N ARG A 97 -9.56 19.41 -21.66
CA ARG A 97 -8.38 18.63 -21.33
C ARG A 97 -7.29 19.64 -21.03
N ASN A 98 -6.80 19.72 -19.80
CA ASN A 98 -5.44 20.13 -19.49
C ASN A 98 -4.97 19.42 -18.20
N ASP A 99 -3.93 18.61 -18.39
CA ASP A 99 -2.82 18.27 -17.49
C ASP A 99 -3.08 17.99 -16.00
N LEU A 100 -3.27 16.69 -15.68
CA LEU A 100 -3.14 16.16 -14.32
C LEU A 100 -2.34 14.84 -14.30
N ASN A 101 -1.20 14.81 -14.99
CA ASN A 101 -0.25 13.70 -14.98
C ASN A 101 0.77 13.73 -13.81
N TYR A 102 0.59 14.58 -12.80
CA TYR A 102 1.65 14.84 -11.81
C TYR A 102 1.46 14.24 -10.41
N LEU A 103 0.50 13.33 -10.20
CA LEU A 103 0.23 12.77 -8.87
C LEU A 103 0.15 11.24 -8.83
N SER A 104 0.91 10.55 -9.68
CA SER A 104 1.36 9.20 -9.36
C SER A 104 2.57 9.30 -8.42
N ALA A 105 2.69 8.38 -7.45
CA ALA A 105 3.99 8.10 -6.88
C ALA A 105 4.87 7.62 -8.04
N ASN A 106 5.73 8.50 -8.57
CA ASN A 106 6.72 8.09 -9.55
C ASN A 106 7.78 7.30 -8.77
N THR A 107 7.56 6.00 -8.63
CA THR A 107 8.57 5.05 -8.16
C THR A 107 9.54 4.86 -9.31
N GLN A 108 10.59 5.69 -9.37
CA GLN A 108 11.73 5.43 -10.22
C GLN A 108 12.66 4.50 -9.44
N SER A 109 12.63 3.20 -9.76
CA SER A 109 13.63 2.25 -9.28
C SER A 109 14.96 2.56 -9.97
N ILE A 110 15.77 3.42 -9.37
CA ILE A 110 17.15 3.63 -9.78
C ILE A 110 18.00 2.64 -8.99
N THR A 111 18.43 1.55 -9.63
CA THR A 111 19.43 0.65 -9.05
C THR A 111 20.79 1.34 -9.09
N THR A 112 21.17 2.03 -8.01
CA THR A 112 22.51 2.60 -7.85
C THR A 112 23.46 1.55 -7.26
N SER A 113 24.42 1.09 -8.06
CA SER A 113 25.59 0.39 -7.52
C SER A 113 26.46 1.39 -6.77
N PHE A 114 26.46 1.34 -5.44
CA PHE A 114 27.34 2.19 -4.62
C PHE A 114 28.80 1.76 -4.81
N GLN A 115 29.58 2.56 -5.55
CA GLN A 115 31.02 2.61 -5.36
C GLN A 115 31.29 3.49 -4.14
N GLN A 116 31.88 2.92 -3.09
CA GLN A 116 32.25 3.70 -1.91
C GLN A 116 33.28 4.77 -2.30
N PRO A 117 33.05 6.06 -1.97
CA PRO A 117 34.06 7.09 -2.19
C PRO A 117 35.27 6.79 -1.31
N ILE A 118 36.44 6.62 -1.93
CA ILE A 118 37.71 6.44 -1.22
C ILE A 118 38.04 7.79 -0.58
N ILE A 119 37.80 7.93 0.72
CA ILE A 119 38.25 9.09 1.50
C ILE A 119 39.72 8.84 1.87
N PRO A 120 40.68 9.61 1.32
CA PRO A 120 42.10 9.45 1.65
C PRO A 120 42.31 9.77 3.13
N GLY A 121 42.84 8.82 3.89
CA GLY A 121 43.15 8.98 5.32
C GLY A 121 42.12 8.37 6.30
N SER A 122 41.06 7.73 5.81
CA SER A 122 40.21 6.91 6.68
C SER A 122 40.94 5.61 7.05
N ILE A 123 41.18 5.40 8.35
CA ILE A 123 41.70 4.11 8.85
C ILE A 123 40.63 3.06 8.54
N PRO A 124 40.94 1.98 7.81
CA PRO A 124 39.97 0.93 7.53
C PRO A 124 39.58 0.29 8.86
N VAL A 125 38.40 0.64 9.35
CA VAL A 125 37.76 -0.08 10.45
C VAL A 125 37.31 -1.41 9.85
N HIS A 126 38.20 -2.40 9.90
CA HIS A 126 37.90 -3.80 9.61
C HIS A 126 37.01 -4.37 10.73
N SER A 127 35.77 -3.89 10.78
CA SER A 127 34.69 -4.59 11.44
C SER A 127 34.46 -5.89 10.66
N THR A 128 34.97 -7.00 11.18
CA THR A 128 34.73 -8.36 10.67
C THR A 128 33.36 -8.88 11.10
N VAL A 129 32.42 -8.00 11.41
CA VAL A 129 31.04 -8.40 11.73
C VAL A 129 30.40 -8.86 10.43
N LYS A 130 30.25 -10.18 10.29
CA LYS A 130 29.47 -10.76 9.18
C LYS A 130 28.04 -10.23 9.28
N PRO A 131 27.46 -9.74 8.17
CA PRO A 131 26.07 -9.31 8.17
C PRO A 131 25.18 -10.51 8.53
N ILE A 132 24.28 -10.31 9.49
CA ILE A 132 23.29 -11.32 9.87
C ILE A 132 22.19 -11.27 8.82
N LEU A 133 21.91 -12.42 8.19
CA LEU A 133 20.87 -12.52 7.18
C LEU A 133 19.53 -12.78 7.86
N ALA A 134 18.45 -12.17 7.36
CA ALA A 134 17.12 -12.36 7.96
C ALA A 134 16.69 -13.84 7.95
N ASN A 135 17.07 -14.60 6.91
CA ASN A 135 16.77 -16.03 6.80
C ASN A 135 17.62 -16.92 7.70
N SER A 136 18.67 -16.39 8.35
CA SER A 136 19.49 -17.12 9.31
C SER A 136 19.04 -16.91 10.75
N LEU A 137 18.09 -16.00 10.99
CA LEU A 137 17.61 -15.71 12.34
C LEU A 137 16.72 -16.84 12.88
N ASP A 138 16.97 -17.25 14.11
CA ASP A 138 16.09 -18.16 14.85
C ASP A 138 14.87 -17.45 15.45
N LEU A 139 13.97 -18.22 16.07
CA LEU A 139 12.71 -17.69 16.61
C LEU A 139 12.94 -16.70 17.76
N ASN A 140 13.94 -16.91 18.60
CA ASN A 140 14.23 -16.03 19.73
C ASN A 140 14.87 -14.72 19.25
N GLU A 141 15.72 -14.80 18.23
CA GLU A 141 16.26 -13.62 17.56
C GLU A 141 15.13 -12.83 16.87
N TRP A 142 14.20 -13.50 16.19
CA TRP A 142 13.01 -12.85 15.64
C TRP A 142 12.13 -12.20 16.71
N LYS A 143 11.91 -12.85 17.85
CA LYS A 143 11.20 -12.24 18.98
C LYS A 143 11.88 -10.95 19.43
N THR A 144 13.21 -10.97 19.53
CA THR A 144 14.00 -9.78 19.88
C THR A 144 13.87 -8.68 18.83
N VAL A 145 13.86 -9.02 17.53
CA VAL A 145 13.57 -8.06 16.46
C VAL A 145 12.17 -7.45 16.60
N PHE A 146 11.16 -8.29 16.87
CA PHE A 146 9.78 -7.82 17.06
C PHE A 146 9.64 -6.87 18.25
N ASP A 147 10.31 -7.18 19.36
CA ASP A 147 10.30 -6.36 20.57
C ASP A 147 11.02 -5.03 20.33
N ASN A 148 12.23 -5.06 19.77
CA ASN A 148 13.03 -3.86 19.49
C ASN A 148 12.35 -2.92 18.49
N CYS A 149 11.62 -3.47 17.51
CA CYS A 149 10.89 -2.69 16.52
C CYS A 149 9.45 -2.35 16.92
N GLY A 150 8.98 -2.81 18.09
CA GLY A 150 7.61 -2.63 18.56
C GLY A 150 6.55 -3.22 17.63
N LEU A 151 6.87 -4.33 16.94
CA LEU A 151 5.98 -4.97 15.95
C LEU A 151 4.76 -5.65 16.58
N LEU A 152 4.74 -5.81 17.89
CA LEU A 152 3.61 -6.34 18.67
C LEU A 152 2.65 -5.23 19.16
N CYS A 153 3.03 -3.97 18.95
CA CYS A 153 2.25 -2.80 19.33
C CYS A 153 1.49 -2.24 18.12
N GLY A 154 0.26 -1.79 18.36
CA GLY A 154 -0.49 -1.01 17.38
C GLY A 154 0.10 0.38 17.19
N ILE A 155 -0.48 1.14 16.27
CA ILE A 155 -0.10 2.51 15.97
C ILE A 155 -1.24 3.42 16.39
N ARG A 156 -0.92 4.40 17.22
CA ARG A 156 -1.80 5.47 17.65
C ARG A 156 -1.89 6.55 16.60
N MET A 157 -3.12 6.95 16.30
CA MET A 157 -3.46 7.93 15.26
C MET A 157 -4.22 9.14 15.83
N ASP A 158 -4.29 9.26 17.16
CA ASP A 158 -5.00 10.33 17.87
C ASP A 158 -4.15 11.60 18.07
N GLY A 159 -2.88 11.57 17.67
CA GLY A 159 -1.94 12.69 17.75
C GLY A 159 -1.73 13.44 16.43
N LYS A 160 -0.79 14.41 16.45
CA LYS A 160 -0.33 15.10 15.22
C LYS A 160 0.49 14.20 14.30
N GLU A 161 1.06 13.14 14.86
CA GLU A 161 1.94 12.19 14.21
C GLU A 161 1.56 10.78 14.66
N PRO A 162 1.78 9.77 13.81
CA PRO A 162 1.63 8.37 14.19
C PRO A 162 2.66 8.02 15.27
N VAL A 163 2.21 7.38 16.35
CA VAL A 163 3.10 6.94 17.43
C VAL A 163 2.83 5.48 17.74
N ARG A 164 3.87 4.69 18.03
CA ARG A 164 3.68 3.33 18.56
C ARG A 164 2.85 3.37 19.85
N ALA A 165 1.95 2.42 19.99
CA ALA A 165 1.20 2.22 21.22
C ALA A 165 2.13 1.82 22.37
N MET A 166 1.74 2.17 23.59
CA MET A 166 2.56 1.91 24.78
C MET A 166 2.56 0.44 25.18
N LYS A 167 1.50 -0.30 24.84
CA LYS A 167 1.36 -1.71 25.21
C LYS A 167 1.21 -2.60 23.98
N PRO A 168 1.88 -3.76 23.95
CA PRO A 168 1.64 -4.76 22.94
C PRO A 168 0.23 -5.33 23.13
N PHE A 169 -0.49 -5.49 22.03
CA PHE A 169 -1.78 -6.18 22.02
C PHE A 169 -1.67 -7.58 21.41
N LEU A 170 -0.52 -7.92 20.83
CA LEU A 170 -0.18 -9.23 20.32
C LEU A 170 1.04 -9.80 21.04
N LYS A 171 1.17 -11.12 21.02
CA LYS A 171 2.35 -11.89 21.41
C LYS A 171 2.55 -13.07 20.45
N PHE A 172 3.73 -13.67 20.46
CA PHE A 172 3.94 -14.95 19.80
C PHE A 172 3.14 -16.04 20.51
N LYS A 173 2.57 -16.97 19.74
CA LYS A 173 1.91 -18.16 20.30
C LYS A 173 2.95 -19.05 20.97
N GLU A 174 2.67 -19.47 22.20
CA GLU A 174 3.56 -20.36 22.95
C GLU A 174 3.52 -21.80 22.41
N SER A 175 2.38 -22.20 21.88
CA SER A 175 2.15 -23.55 21.34
C SER A 175 2.74 -23.75 19.94
N ASN A 176 3.15 -22.67 19.27
CA ASN A 176 3.51 -22.72 17.87
C ASN A 176 4.93 -22.19 17.66
N ASN A 177 5.88 -23.09 17.35
CA ASN A 177 7.23 -22.74 16.90
C ASN A 177 7.26 -22.21 15.46
N SER A 178 6.12 -21.71 14.94
CA SER A 178 6.07 -21.09 13.62
C SER A 178 6.93 -19.84 13.57
N MET A 179 7.83 -19.82 12.58
CA MET A 179 8.60 -18.64 12.24
C MET A 179 7.70 -17.56 11.59
N PRO A 180 8.06 -16.28 11.72
CA PRO A 180 7.44 -15.23 10.93
C PRO A 180 7.55 -15.52 9.43
N LEU A 181 6.51 -15.18 8.68
CA LEU A 181 6.56 -15.23 7.22
C LEU A 181 7.37 -14.02 6.73
N ILE A 182 8.56 -14.30 6.21
CA ILE A 182 9.51 -13.28 5.75
C ILE A 182 9.78 -13.41 4.26
N GLN A 183 10.07 -12.25 3.64
CA GLN A 183 10.61 -12.15 2.30
C GLN A 183 11.83 -11.24 2.36
N VAL A 184 13.00 -11.78 2.05
CA VAL A 184 14.22 -10.98 1.93
C VAL A 184 14.04 -10.00 0.77
N TYR A 185 14.32 -8.73 1.02
CA TYR A 185 14.10 -7.65 0.08
C TYR A 185 15.20 -6.60 0.26
N ASP A 186 16.25 -6.68 -0.55
CA ASP A 186 17.45 -5.83 -0.47
C ASP A 186 17.50 -4.72 -1.55
N ASP A 187 16.40 -4.52 -2.29
CA ASP A 187 16.37 -3.56 -3.39
C ASP A 187 16.14 -2.13 -2.87
N SER A 188 17.24 -1.36 -2.87
CA SER A 188 17.22 0.03 -2.43
C SER A 188 16.59 0.91 -3.49
N HIS A 189 15.73 1.84 -3.07
CA HIS A 189 14.96 2.65 -4.00
C HIS A 189 14.63 4.02 -3.41
N ILE A 190 14.36 4.97 -4.30
CA ILE A 190 13.95 6.33 -3.95
C ILE A 190 12.47 6.48 -4.25
N CYS A 191 11.72 7.03 -3.30
CA CYS A 191 10.33 7.41 -3.49
C CYS A 191 10.17 8.90 -3.18
N SER A 192 9.30 9.58 -3.92
CA SER A 192 8.88 10.95 -3.62
C SER A 192 7.38 11.00 -3.42
N TYR A 193 6.95 11.72 -2.39
CA TYR A 193 5.55 11.83 -2.01
C TYR A 193 5.17 13.29 -1.84
N MET A 194 4.07 13.70 -2.48
CA MET A 194 3.52 15.04 -2.34
C MET A 194 2.20 14.96 -1.59
N ARG A 195 2.05 15.72 -0.50
CA ARG A 195 0.85 15.73 0.35
C ARG A 195 0.42 17.16 0.64
N ASN A 196 -0.89 17.41 0.63
CA ASN A 196 -1.48 18.72 0.95
C ASN A 196 -1.78 18.91 2.44
N LYS A 197 -1.60 17.86 3.26
CA LYS A 197 -1.79 17.89 4.71
C LYS A 197 -0.49 17.50 5.42
N ARG A 198 -0.12 18.29 6.43
CA ARG A 198 1.04 18.01 7.30
C ARG A 198 0.98 16.59 7.88
N MET A 199 -0.18 16.19 8.36
CA MET A 199 -0.40 14.88 8.98
C MET A 199 -0.20 13.72 7.99
N ALA A 200 -0.62 13.90 6.73
CA ALA A 200 -0.39 12.90 5.70
C ALA A 200 1.10 12.76 5.35
N SER A 201 1.83 13.88 5.31
CA SER A 201 3.28 13.86 5.14
C SER A 201 3.99 13.22 6.33
N SER A 202 3.52 13.43 7.56
CA SER A 202 4.14 12.79 8.74
C SER A 202 3.98 11.27 8.75
N TYR A 203 2.94 10.71 8.13
CA TYR A 203 2.82 9.26 7.96
C TYR A 203 3.89 8.66 7.05
N VAL A 204 4.23 9.39 5.98
CA VAL A 204 5.29 9.02 5.04
C VAL A 204 6.65 9.18 5.70
N SER A 205 6.90 10.33 6.32
CA SER A 205 8.20 10.64 6.91
C SER A 205 8.54 9.75 8.10
N ASN A 206 7.54 9.22 8.81
CA ASN A 206 7.74 8.26 9.90
C ASN A 206 7.71 6.79 9.41
N ASN A 207 7.75 6.54 8.09
CA ASN A 207 7.82 5.22 7.47
C ASN A 207 6.70 4.25 7.89
N TYR A 208 5.51 4.77 8.23
CA TYR A 208 4.38 3.90 8.59
C TYR A 208 3.62 3.40 7.36
N PHE A 209 3.75 4.08 6.22
CA PHE A 209 3.04 3.78 4.99
C PHE A 209 3.92 4.06 3.78
N ASP A 210 3.84 3.19 2.78
CA ASP A 210 4.48 3.31 1.45
C ASP A 210 3.80 4.35 0.54
N GLY A 211 3.13 5.34 1.15
CA GLY A 211 2.37 6.37 0.47
C GLY A 211 0.99 5.95 -0.02
N LYS A 212 0.64 4.66 -0.10
CA LYS A 212 -0.73 4.24 -0.41
C LYS A 212 -1.56 4.17 0.88
N LEU A 213 -2.00 5.34 1.36
CA LEU A 213 -2.84 5.41 2.55
C LEU A 213 -4.33 5.36 2.15
N GLU A 214 -4.76 4.20 1.67
CA GLU A 214 -6.16 3.90 1.36
C GLU A 214 -6.96 3.59 2.63
N PHE A 215 -6.79 4.39 3.68
CA PHE A 215 -7.49 4.20 4.94
C PHE A 215 -8.42 5.38 5.23
N SER A 216 -9.71 5.20 4.93
CA SER A 216 -10.76 6.13 5.34
C SER A 216 -11.11 5.89 6.82
N SER A 217 -10.31 6.45 7.73
CA SER A 217 -10.62 6.37 9.16
C SER A 217 -11.34 7.62 9.68
N PRO A 218 -12.41 7.48 10.48
CA PRO A 218 -12.98 8.59 11.24
C PRO A 218 -11.95 9.24 12.19
N TRP A 219 -10.98 8.46 12.67
CA TRP A 219 -9.91 8.91 13.57
C TRP A 219 -8.92 9.86 12.89
N LEU A 220 -8.80 9.77 11.57
CA LEU A 220 -7.86 10.54 10.75
C LEU A 220 -8.49 11.80 10.14
N GLY A 221 -9.70 12.18 10.59
CA GLY A 221 -10.38 13.38 10.13
C GLY A 221 -10.53 13.42 8.61
N ILE A 222 -11.48 12.65 8.07
CA ILE A 222 -11.90 12.67 6.66
C ILE A 222 -10.71 12.44 5.69
N GLY A 223 -10.48 11.17 5.39
CA GLY A 223 -9.83 10.66 4.18
C GLY A 223 -8.45 11.25 3.88
N ILE A 224 -7.40 10.49 4.16
CA ILE A 224 -6.05 10.87 3.73
C ILE A 224 -5.86 10.68 2.22
N ASP A 225 -6.80 10.03 1.51
CA ASP A 225 -6.82 10.10 0.04
C ASP A 225 -8.20 10.28 -0.63
N MET A 226 -9.34 9.95 -0.01
CA MET A 226 -10.54 9.67 -0.83
C MET A 226 -11.60 10.78 -1.04
N THR A 227 -11.55 11.97 -0.40
CA THR A 227 -12.71 12.90 -0.46
C THR A 227 -12.46 14.41 -0.35
N TYR A 228 -11.28 14.93 -0.68
CA TYR A 228 -11.08 16.39 -0.80
C TYR A 228 -10.63 16.89 -2.18
N LEU A 229 -10.31 15.99 -3.12
CA LEU A 229 -10.23 16.32 -4.55
C LEU A 229 -11.60 16.75 -5.12
N LYS A 230 -12.71 16.51 -4.40
CA LYS A 230 -14.07 16.93 -4.78
C LYS A 230 -14.52 18.29 -4.23
N LYS A 231 -13.73 18.97 -3.41
CA LYS A 231 -14.03 20.38 -3.08
C LYS A 231 -13.34 21.26 -4.11
N ASN A 232 -14.10 21.58 -5.16
CA ASN A 232 -13.91 22.77 -5.97
C ASN A 232 -13.69 23.97 -5.01
N THR A 233 -12.43 24.39 -4.83
CA THR A 233 -12.13 25.74 -4.38
C THR A 233 -11.76 26.55 -5.61
N THR A 234 -12.77 27.20 -6.16
CA THR A 234 -12.69 28.42 -6.98
C THR A 234 -12.32 29.64 -6.12
N THR A 235 -11.69 29.45 -4.96
CA THR A 235 -11.18 30.53 -4.13
C THR A 235 -9.67 30.55 -4.19
N ARG A 236 -9.16 31.78 -4.37
CA ARG A 236 -7.76 32.22 -4.47
C ARG A 236 -7.01 31.95 -3.16
N GLU A 237 -6.94 30.69 -2.75
CA GLU A 237 -6.40 30.27 -1.46
C GLU A 237 -4.98 29.76 -1.63
N GLN A 238 -4.09 30.26 -0.77
CA GLN A 238 -2.73 29.75 -0.60
C GLN A 238 -2.79 28.29 -0.17
N ARG A 239 -2.28 27.38 -1.00
CA ARG A 239 -2.23 25.95 -0.70
C ARG A 239 -0.86 25.60 -0.13
N THR A 240 -0.83 24.95 1.03
CA THR A 240 0.40 24.37 1.57
C THR A 240 0.57 22.95 1.05
N MET A 241 1.76 22.64 0.55
CA MET A 241 2.16 21.32 0.08
C MET A 241 3.41 20.85 0.82
N TYR A 242 3.51 19.56 1.05
CA TYR A 242 4.63 18.90 1.69
C TYR A 242 5.20 17.90 0.69
N SER A 243 6.48 18.06 0.37
CA SER A 243 7.23 17.14 -0.49
C SER A 243 8.16 16.31 0.38
N THR A 244 7.96 15.00 0.42
CA THR A 244 8.79 14.07 1.18
C THR A 244 9.54 13.17 0.20
N CYS A 245 10.86 13.31 0.14
CA CYS A 245 11.74 12.41 -0.59
C CYS A 245 12.30 11.38 0.38
N VAL A 246 12.28 10.11 -0.02
CA VAL A 246 12.64 8.97 0.79
C VAL A 246 13.65 8.12 0.03
N PHE A 247 14.75 7.77 0.69
CA PHE A 247 15.68 6.74 0.26
C PHE A 247 15.53 5.52 1.19
N ASN A 248 15.01 4.42 0.65
CA ASN A 248 14.82 3.17 1.38
C ASN A 248 15.97 2.19 1.14
N TYR A 249 16.46 1.58 2.21
CA TYR A 249 17.41 0.46 2.21
C TYR A 249 16.75 -0.75 2.89
N PRO A 250 15.74 -1.37 2.26
CA PRO A 250 15.05 -2.50 2.86
C PRO A 250 16.00 -3.70 3.03
N ARG A 251 15.66 -4.58 3.97
CA ARG A 251 16.36 -5.86 4.18
C ARG A 251 15.38 -7.02 4.17
N VAL A 252 14.23 -6.84 4.79
CA VAL A 252 13.23 -7.90 4.93
C VAL A 252 11.83 -7.30 5.02
N ALA A 253 10.90 -7.89 4.29
CA ALA A 253 9.47 -7.69 4.48
C ALA A 253 8.92 -8.83 5.36
N ILE A 254 8.16 -8.48 6.38
CA ILE A 254 7.54 -9.41 7.32
C ILE A 254 6.02 -9.30 7.17
N GLN A 255 5.35 -10.44 6.97
CA GLN A 255 3.90 -10.52 6.93
C GLN A 255 3.36 -10.86 8.31
N LEU A 256 2.81 -9.86 9.01
CA LEU A 256 2.27 -9.98 10.36
C LEU A 256 0.94 -10.75 10.32
N ASN A 257 0.97 -12.01 10.75
CA ASN A 257 -0.16 -12.94 10.65
C ASN A 257 -0.52 -13.53 12.03
N LEU A 258 -1.81 -13.79 12.24
CA LEU A 258 -2.37 -14.47 13.40
C LEU A 258 -2.11 -15.99 13.42
N GLU A 259 -1.42 -16.54 12.42
CA GLU A 259 -0.95 -17.92 12.43
C GLU A 259 0.06 -18.16 13.55
N TYR A 260 1.02 -17.24 13.73
CA TYR A 260 2.08 -17.30 14.73
C TYR A 260 1.97 -16.22 15.83
N LEU A 261 1.06 -15.26 15.66
CA LEU A 261 0.72 -14.25 16.68
C LEU A 261 -0.66 -14.51 17.27
N GLU A 262 -0.85 -14.10 18.52
CA GLU A 262 -2.16 -14.10 19.20
C GLU A 262 -2.32 -12.86 20.09
N PRO A 263 -3.55 -12.45 20.42
CA PRO A 263 -3.77 -11.34 21.34
C PRO A 263 -3.20 -11.59 22.73
N THR A 264 -2.70 -10.55 23.39
CA THR A 264 -2.27 -10.63 24.79
C THR A 264 -3.48 -10.79 25.71
N GLN A 265 -3.32 -11.54 26.81
CA GLN A 265 -4.39 -11.71 27.79
C GLN A 265 -4.87 -10.36 28.35
N SER A 266 -3.95 -9.43 28.60
CA SER A 266 -4.30 -8.08 29.07
C SER A 266 -5.18 -7.31 28.08
N PHE A 267 -4.95 -7.47 26.77
CA PHE A 267 -5.80 -6.85 25.77
C PHE A 267 -7.19 -7.47 25.76
N ILE A 268 -7.27 -8.81 25.80
CA ILE A 268 -8.54 -9.55 25.87
C ILE A 268 -9.33 -9.12 27.12
N ASP A 269 -8.69 -9.10 28.29
CA ASP A 269 -9.32 -8.73 29.56
C ASP A 269 -9.86 -7.29 29.54
N ASP A 270 -9.10 -6.35 28.97
CA ASP A 270 -9.52 -4.96 28.83
C ASP A 270 -10.72 -4.82 27.89
N ILE A 271 -10.76 -5.55 26.77
CA ILE A 271 -11.90 -5.58 25.83
C ILE A 271 -13.12 -6.23 26.49
N ASP A 272 -12.96 -7.38 27.13
CA ASP A 272 -14.02 -8.11 27.80
C ASP A 272 -14.66 -7.29 28.91
N ARG A 273 -13.85 -6.58 29.69
CA ARG A 273 -14.34 -5.65 30.73
C ARG A 273 -15.25 -4.58 30.14
N ILE A 274 -14.93 -4.10 28.95
CA ILE A 274 -15.70 -3.03 28.28
C ILE A 274 -16.99 -3.57 27.68
N ILE A 275 -16.95 -4.75 27.07
CA ILE A 275 -18.14 -5.41 26.51
C ILE A 275 -19.15 -5.73 27.62
N ARG A 276 -18.68 -6.25 28.77
CA ARG A 276 -19.55 -6.60 29.92
C ARG A 276 -20.27 -5.40 30.53
N ASN A 277 -19.70 -4.19 30.45
CA ASN A 277 -20.20 -3.00 31.13
C ASN A 277 -21.00 -2.04 30.24
N THR A 278 -21.46 -2.50 29.06
CA THR A 278 -22.02 -1.66 28.00
C THR A 278 -20.99 -0.63 27.50
N PRO A 279 -20.34 -0.86 26.35
CA PRO A 279 -19.20 -0.06 25.91
C PRO A 279 -19.56 1.41 25.73
N THR A 280 -18.90 2.30 26.47
CA THR A 280 -19.00 3.74 26.18
C THR A 280 -17.93 4.17 25.17
N LYS A 281 -18.18 5.30 24.51
CA LYS A 281 -17.19 5.92 23.61
C LYS A 281 -15.86 6.22 24.33
N ASN A 282 -15.91 6.56 25.62
CA ASN A 282 -14.71 6.87 26.39
C ASN A 282 -13.90 5.62 26.72
N ASP A 283 -14.56 4.50 26.97
CA ASP A 283 -13.90 3.21 27.20
C ASP A 283 -13.13 2.76 25.96
N LEU A 284 -13.78 2.82 24.79
CA LEU A 284 -13.15 2.48 23.52
C LEU A 284 -11.97 3.41 23.20
N LYS A 285 -12.13 4.72 23.44
CA LYS A 285 -11.02 5.69 23.29
C LYS A 285 -9.83 5.32 24.17
N LYS A 286 -10.07 4.88 25.41
CA LYS A 286 -9.01 4.47 26.33
C LYS A 286 -8.28 3.20 25.86
N VAL A 287 -9.00 2.24 25.27
CA VAL A 287 -8.38 1.07 24.64
C VAL A 287 -7.51 1.49 23.46
N PHE A 288 -8.04 2.27 22.53
CA PHE A 288 -7.29 2.67 21.34
C PHE A 288 -6.10 3.59 21.65
N SER A 289 -6.18 4.40 22.71
CA SER A 289 -5.02 5.18 23.18
C SER A 289 -3.97 4.31 23.88
N THR A 290 -4.36 3.14 24.41
CA THR A 290 -3.45 2.21 25.08
C THR A 290 -2.76 1.27 24.09
N TYR A 291 -3.53 0.66 23.18
CA TYR A 291 -3.09 -0.43 22.31
C TYR A 291 -2.90 -0.02 20.83
N GLY A 292 -3.35 1.18 20.45
CA GLY A 292 -3.28 1.68 19.08
C GLY A 292 -4.61 1.60 18.36
N HIS A 293 -4.73 2.35 17.26
CA HIS A 293 -5.92 2.45 16.43
C HIS A 293 -5.84 1.53 15.20
N VAL A 294 -4.62 1.30 14.71
CA VAL A 294 -4.36 0.46 13.52
C VAL A 294 -3.18 -0.47 13.79
N TYR A 295 -3.11 -1.57 13.05
CA TYR A 295 -2.00 -2.51 13.09
C TYR A 295 -1.59 -2.88 11.66
N PRO A 296 -0.30 -2.80 11.31
CA PRO A 296 0.15 -3.15 9.97
C PRO A 296 0.01 -4.66 9.73
N LYS A 297 -0.42 -5.03 8.52
CA LYS A 297 -0.40 -6.44 8.07
C LYS A 297 0.96 -6.85 7.52
N ARG A 298 1.73 -5.90 7.02
CA ARG A 298 3.06 -6.09 6.45
C ARG A 298 3.96 -4.95 6.90
N VAL A 299 5.19 -5.27 7.28
CA VAL A 299 6.21 -4.29 7.65
C VAL A 299 7.49 -4.56 6.88
N VAL A 300 8.20 -3.51 6.49
CA VAL A 300 9.52 -3.63 5.86
C VAL A 300 10.54 -3.09 6.86
N LEU A 301 11.52 -3.92 7.21
CA LEU A 301 12.63 -3.54 8.08
C LEU A 301 13.87 -3.24 7.22
N GLY A 302 14.63 -2.23 7.64
CA GLY A 302 15.81 -1.76 6.94
C GLY A 302 16.21 -0.35 7.37
N GLY A 303 17.01 0.31 6.53
CA GLY A 303 17.33 1.73 6.68
C GLY A 303 16.32 2.60 5.94
N HIS A 304 16.05 3.78 6.47
CA HIS A 304 15.15 4.77 5.87
C HIS A 304 15.74 6.16 6.11
N LEU A 305 16.08 6.86 5.03
CA LEU A 305 16.50 8.25 5.06
C LEU A 305 15.41 9.07 4.38
N TYR A 306 15.01 10.20 4.97
CA TYR A 306 14.00 11.05 4.36
C TYR A 306 14.32 12.53 4.57
N SER A 307 13.83 13.34 3.64
CA SER A 307 13.74 14.80 3.77
C SER A 307 12.32 15.22 3.47
N THR A 308 11.78 16.15 4.26
CA THR A 308 10.46 16.73 4.02
C THR A 308 10.57 18.25 3.94
N GLU A 309 10.12 18.79 2.81
CA GLU A 309 10.07 20.22 2.54
C GLU A 309 8.62 20.71 2.49
N LYS A 310 8.39 21.94 2.96
CA LYS A 310 7.08 22.59 2.95
C LYS A 310 7.10 23.72 1.93
N HIS A 311 6.16 23.68 0.98
CA HIS A 311 5.98 24.70 -0.04
C HIS A 311 4.63 25.39 0.13
N SER A 312 4.58 26.70 -0.09
CA SER A 312 3.34 27.46 -0.17
C SER A 312 3.10 27.85 -1.62
N ILE A 313 2.05 27.32 -2.22
CA ILE A 313 1.66 27.60 -3.60
C ILE A 313 0.57 28.67 -3.56
N ASN A 314 0.86 29.85 -4.11
CA ASN A 314 -0.15 30.87 -4.35
C ASN A 314 -0.85 30.55 -5.66
N ALA A 315 -2.18 30.35 -5.63
CA ALA A 315 -2.99 30.10 -6.82
C ALA A 315 -3.22 31.39 -7.64
N ASN A 316 -2.15 32.07 -8.02
CA ASN A 316 -2.13 33.16 -9.00
C ASN A 316 -1.15 32.75 -10.11
N VAL A 317 -1.56 31.79 -10.93
CA VAL A 317 -0.90 31.52 -12.21
C VAL A 317 -1.96 31.80 -13.26
N ASN A 318 -1.76 32.89 -14.01
CA ASN A 318 -2.46 33.12 -15.27
C ASN A 318 -2.07 31.97 -16.20
N GLU A 319 -3.06 31.37 -16.85
CA GLU A 319 -2.94 30.20 -17.75
C GLU A 319 -2.15 30.44 -19.05
N GLU A 320 -1.25 31.43 -19.13
CA GLU A 320 -0.59 31.85 -20.38
C GLU A 320 0.92 31.57 -20.49
N GLU A 321 1.58 30.98 -19.50
CA GLU A 321 3.01 30.60 -19.62
C GLU A 321 3.30 29.15 -19.21
N LEU A 322 2.67 28.18 -19.89
CA LEU A 322 3.18 26.81 -19.99
C LEU A 322 3.00 26.25 -21.40
#